data_AF-A0A4Y7ISM5-F1
#
_entry.id   AF-A0A4Y7ISM5-F1
#
_cell.length_a   1.000
_cell.length_b   1.000
_cell.length_c   1.000
_cell.angle_alpha   90.00
_cell.angle_beta   90.00
_cell.angle_gamma   90.00
#
_symmetry.space_group_name_H-M   'P 1'
#
loop_
_entity.id
_entity.type
_entity.pdbx_description
1 polymer ?
#
loop_
_entity_poly.entity_id
_entity_poly.type
_entity_poly.pdbx_seq_one_letter_code
_entity_poly.pdbx_strand_id
1 'polypeptide(L)'
;MSCRKQLEVRSEDRIPQKWSVPLREEIFDNLISKGNPSVSRVFGVGSLFSPLLFGKFFDPADAFPLWEFDSDVLLSSMRESQQSTVDWSETDKEYVVKAELPGQGKHSVQVSVENGNVVEVSGQWKQRKESDAKDWRSGHWWESGYARRLELPENADGRNIEAYIIDDIFLEIRIPKSTTGDNSEHA
;
A
#
# COMPACT_ATOMS: atom_id res chain seq x y z
N MET A 1 1.33 24.75 -10.53
CA MET A 1 2.48 23.82 -10.44
C MET A 1 2.07 22.73 -9.48
N SER A 2 2.20 21.46 -9.86
CA SER A 2 1.94 20.35 -8.92
C SER A 2 3.06 20.28 -7.89
N CYS A 3 2.72 20.13 -6.61
CA CYS A 3 3.67 20.00 -5.51
C CYS A 3 4.08 18.54 -5.39
N ARG A 4 5.38 18.23 -5.46
CA ARG A 4 5.91 16.87 -5.33
C ARG A 4 6.91 16.82 -4.17
N LYS A 5 6.64 15.97 -3.19
CA LYS A 5 7.52 15.71 -2.04
C LYS A 5 7.98 14.27 -2.06
N GLN A 6 9.28 14.04 -2.10
CA GLN A 6 9.84 12.69 -2.00
C GLN A 6 9.71 12.13 -0.57
N LEU A 7 9.38 10.85 -0.48
CA LEU A 7 9.40 10.07 0.76
C LEU A 7 10.67 9.21 0.81
N GLU A 8 11.18 9.02 2.02
CA GLU A 8 12.22 8.03 2.27
C GLU A 8 11.60 6.62 2.20
N VAL A 9 12.20 5.75 1.37
CA VAL A 9 11.85 4.34 1.30
C VAL A 9 12.79 3.57 2.21
N ARG A 10 12.23 2.82 3.17
CA ARG A 10 13.01 2.10 4.20
C ARG A 10 13.21 0.65 3.81
N SER A 11 14.40 0.11 4.01
CA SER A 11 14.64 -1.34 3.91
C SER A 11 14.44 -2.02 5.26
N GLU A 12 13.70 -3.13 5.28
CA GLU A 12 13.48 -3.94 6.47
C GLU A 12 13.87 -5.40 6.22
N ASP A 13 15.03 -5.81 6.77
CA ASP A 13 15.58 -7.16 6.59
C ASP A 13 15.02 -8.19 7.59
N ARG A 14 14.20 -7.75 8.55
CA ARG A 14 13.50 -8.60 9.52
C ARG A 14 12.12 -8.02 9.74
N ILE A 15 11.09 -8.83 9.56
CA ILE A 15 9.73 -8.46 9.92
C ILE A 15 9.67 -8.50 11.46
N PRO A 16 9.46 -7.37 12.16
CA PRO A 16 9.01 -7.42 13.56
C PRO A 16 7.71 -8.23 13.62
N GLN A 17 7.12 -8.49 14.80
CA GLN A 17 5.77 -9.10 14.84
C GLN A 17 4.67 -8.16 14.30
N LYS A 18 4.87 -7.46 13.18
CA LYS A 18 3.87 -6.67 12.48
C LYS A 18 2.82 -7.61 11.88
N TRP A 19 1.59 -7.12 11.79
CA TRP A 19 0.48 -7.80 11.12
C TRP A 19 0.17 -9.19 11.69
N SER A 20 0.58 -9.45 12.94
CA SER A 20 0.39 -10.75 13.60
C SER A 20 -1.07 -11.07 13.91
N VAL A 21 -1.96 -10.08 13.81
CA VAL A 21 -3.40 -10.26 13.92
C VAL A 21 -4.04 -9.92 12.57
N PRO A 22 -4.70 -10.88 11.91
CA PRO A 22 -5.33 -10.64 10.62
C PRO A 22 -6.65 -9.87 10.78
N LEU A 23 -6.91 -8.95 9.84
CA LEU A 23 -8.21 -8.31 9.67
C LEU A 23 -9.11 -9.27 8.89
N ARG A 24 -10.08 -9.86 9.59
CA ARG A 24 -11.08 -10.78 8.99
C ARG A 24 -12.31 -10.03 8.48
N GLU A 25 -13.04 -10.65 7.58
CA GLU A 25 -14.27 -10.10 6.99
C GLU A 25 -15.30 -9.72 8.06
N GLU A 26 -15.55 -10.60 9.05
CA GLU A 26 -16.49 -10.30 10.13
C GLU A 26 -16.07 -9.11 11.00
N ILE A 27 -14.76 -8.89 11.14
CA ILE A 27 -14.20 -7.76 11.90
C ILE A 27 -14.35 -6.48 11.08
N PHE A 28 -14.07 -6.54 9.79
CA PHE A 28 -14.21 -5.43 8.87
C PHE A 28 -15.66 -4.96 8.73
N ASP A 29 -16.62 -5.88 8.59
CA ASP A 29 -18.04 -5.55 8.53
C ASP A 29 -18.52 -4.84 9.80
N ASN A 30 -18.07 -5.31 10.96
CA ASN A 30 -18.33 -4.65 12.24
C ASN A 30 -17.68 -3.25 12.31
N LEU A 31 -16.48 -3.09 11.77
CA LEU A 31 -15.76 -1.81 11.75
C LEU A 31 -16.48 -0.77 10.87
N ILE A 32 -16.95 -1.18 9.68
CA ILE A 32 -17.67 -0.32 8.74
C ILE A 32 -19.08 -0.01 9.23
N SER A 33 -19.83 -0.99 9.76
CA SER A 33 -21.20 -0.79 10.25
C SER A 33 -21.29 0.16 11.45
N LYS A 34 -20.22 0.28 12.25
CA LYS A 34 -20.13 1.26 13.34
C LYS A 34 -20.02 2.72 12.88
N GLY A 35 -19.92 2.98 11.56
CA GLY A 35 -20.05 4.30 10.99
C GLY A 35 -18.94 5.28 11.35
N ASN A 36 -17.72 4.80 11.62
CA ASN A 36 -16.57 5.67 11.87
C ASN A 36 -16.13 6.32 10.53
N PRO A 37 -16.28 7.65 10.36
CA PRO A 37 -15.97 8.31 9.09
C PRO A 37 -14.50 8.16 8.67
N SER A 38 -13.58 8.06 9.63
CA SER A 38 -12.16 7.85 9.34
C SER A 38 -11.90 6.48 8.74
N VAL A 39 -12.58 5.43 9.24
CA VAL A 39 -12.49 4.08 8.68
C VAL A 39 -13.03 4.05 7.25
N SER A 40 -14.24 4.60 7.03
CA SER A 40 -14.85 4.62 5.70
C SER A 40 -14.02 5.40 4.68
N ARG A 41 -13.27 6.42 5.12
CA ARG A 41 -12.38 7.17 4.23
C ARG A 41 -11.11 6.40 3.86
N VAL A 42 -10.63 5.51 4.74
CA VAL A 42 -9.40 4.76 4.48
C VAL A 42 -9.68 3.46 3.75
N PHE A 43 -10.68 2.70 4.20
CA PHE A 43 -11.04 1.40 3.66
C PHE A 43 -12.25 1.43 2.72
N GLY A 44 -12.69 2.63 2.33
CA GLY A 44 -13.81 2.83 1.41
C GLY A 44 -13.58 2.20 0.05
N VAL A 45 -14.67 2.07 -0.71
CA VAL A 45 -14.65 1.51 -2.07
C VAL A 45 -13.63 2.26 -2.93
N GLY A 46 -12.83 1.50 -3.70
CA GLY A 46 -11.84 2.05 -4.62
C GLY A 46 -10.59 2.66 -3.96
N SER A 47 -10.43 2.52 -2.64
CA SER A 47 -9.17 2.83 -1.94
C SER A 47 -8.16 1.70 -2.11
N LEU A 48 -6.88 2.06 -2.28
CA LEU A 48 -5.76 1.10 -2.21
C LEU A 48 -5.78 0.29 -0.91
N PHE A 49 -6.29 0.84 0.19
CA PHE A 49 -6.29 0.18 1.50
C PHE A 49 -7.57 -0.65 1.76
N SER A 50 -8.55 -0.64 0.87
CA SER A 50 -9.80 -1.37 1.05
C SER A 50 -9.59 -2.90 0.98
N PRO A 51 -10.07 -3.69 1.95
CA PRO A 51 -10.06 -5.14 1.85
C PRO A 51 -10.86 -5.69 0.67
N LEU A 52 -11.74 -4.88 0.07
CA LEU A 52 -12.63 -5.27 -1.03
C LEU A 52 -12.18 -4.77 -2.41
N LEU A 53 -10.99 -4.16 -2.51
CA LEU A 53 -10.49 -3.58 -3.76
C LEU A 53 -10.49 -4.59 -4.92
N PHE A 54 -10.18 -5.86 -4.64
CA PHE A 54 -10.02 -6.91 -5.64
C PHE A 54 -11.30 -7.73 -5.85
N GLY A 55 -12.47 -7.18 -5.52
CA GLY A 55 -13.79 -7.80 -5.70
C GLY A 55 -14.15 -8.89 -4.68
N LYS A 56 -13.16 -9.39 -3.93
CA LYS A 56 -13.34 -10.30 -2.79
C LYS A 56 -12.58 -9.76 -1.58
N PHE A 57 -13.00 -10.15 -0.40
CA PHE A 57 -12.30 -9.81 0.83
C PHE A 57 -10.87 -10.36 0.82
N PHE A 58 -9.91 -9.48 1.08
CA PHE A 58 -8.50 -9.78 1.22
C PHE A 58 -7.91 -8.88 2.30
N ASP A 59 -7.21 -9.46 3.28
CA ASP A 59 -6.57 -8.69 4.35
C ASP A 59 -5.52 -7.75 3.75
N PRO A 60 -5.61 -6.42 3.92
CA PRO A 60 -4.62 -5.50 3.40
C PRO A 60 -3.19 -5.70 3.91
N ALA A 61 -3.03 -6.41 5.03
CA ALA A 61 -1.73 -6.77 5.57
C ALA A 61 -1.17 -8.08 4.99
N ASP A 62 -1.93 -8.81 4.18
CA ASP A 62 -1.39 -9.89 3.36
C ASP A 62 -0.76 -9.30 2.09
N ALA A 63 0.34 -9.90 1.63
CA ALA A 63 1.03 -9.42 0.44
C ALA A 63 0.25 -9.86 -0.83
N PHE A 64 0.02 -8.92 -1.74
CA PHE A 64 -0.77 -9.15 -2.95
C PHE A 64 0.03 -8.87 -4.23
N PRO A 65 0.04 -9.77 -5.22
CA PRO A 65 0.75 -9.60 -6.49
C PRO A 65 -0.02 -8.68 -7.44
N LEU A 66 -0.06 -7.38 -7.13
CA LEU A 66 -0.87 -6.38 -7.84
C LEU A 66 -0.62 -6.35 -9.35
N TRP A 67 0.62 -6.55 -9.75
CA TRP A 67 1.10 -6.43 -11.14
C TRP A 67 0.71 -7.61 -12.03
N GLU A 68 0.20 -8.70 -11.46
CA GLU A 68 -0.37 -9.81 -12.26
C GLU A 68 -1.74 -9.45 -12.84
N PHE A 69 -2.30 -8.31 -12.44
CA PHE A 69 -3.64 -7.87 -12.84
C PHE A 69 -3.61 -6.54 -13.57
N ASP A 70 -4.44 -6.43 -14.60
CA ASP A 70 -4.68 -5.19 -15.33
C ASP A 70 -5.65 -4.29 -14.52
N SER A 71 -5.23 -3.05 -14.25
CA SER A 71 -6.02 -2.09 -13.47
C SER A 71 -7.30 -1.66 -14.19
N ASP A 72 -7.33 -1.61 -15.52
CA ASP A 72 -8.51 -1.24 -16.29
C ASP A 72 -9.57 -2.34 -16.22
N VAL A 73 -9.13 -3.59 -16.17
CA VAL A 73 -10.03 -4.75 -16.01
C VAL A 73 -10.55 -4.83 -14.58
N LEU A 74 -9.66 -4.85 -13.58
CA LEU A 74 -10.04 -5.01 -12.18
C LEU A 74 -10.88 -3.85 -11.64
N LEU A 75 -10.58 -2.61 -12.06
CA LEU A 75 -11.24 -1.41 -11.55
C LEU A 75 -12.36 -0.90 -12.46
N SER A 76 -12.67 -1.60 -13.57
CA SER A 76 -13.67 -1.18 -14.58
C SER A 76 -14.95 -0.59 -13.96
N SER A 77 -15.63 -1.35 -13.10
CA SER A 77 -16.86 -0.90 -12.42
C SER A 77 -16.64 0.30 -11.47
N MET A 78 -15.49 0.35 -10.77
CA MET A 78 -15.16 1.48 -9.89
C MET A 78 -14.80 2.74 -10.68
N ARG A 79 -14.23 2.61 -11.88
CA ARG A 79 -13.93 3.75 -12.77
C ARG A 79 -15.20 4.30 -13.40
N GLU A 80 -16.09 3.44 -13.89
CA GLU A 80 -17.40 3.85 -14.42
C GLU A 80 -18.22 4.63 -13.39
N SER A 81 -18.16 4.22 -12.13
CA SER A 81 -18.84 4.88 -11.01
C SER A 81 -18.05 6.03 -10.38
N GLN A 82 -16.84 6.35 -10.89
CA GLN A 82 -15.92 7.37 -10.36
C GLN A 82 -15.57 7.17 -8.87
N GLN A 83 -15.48 5.91 -8.45
CA GLN A 83 -15.16 5.50 -7.08
C GLN A 83 -13.71 5.04 -6.92
N SER A 84 -12.97 4.78 -8.01
CA SER A 84 -11.55 4.43 -7.88
C SER A 84 -10.68 5.62 -7.52
N THR A 85 -9.85 5.44 -6.50
CA THR A 85 -8.84 6.41 -6.05
C THR A 85 -7.43 5.84 -6.18
N VAL A 86 -7.31 4.69 -6.82
CA VAL A 86 -6.05 3.98 -7.07
C VAL A 86 -5.95 3.62 -8.54
N ASP A 87 -4.72 3.62 -9.04
CA ASP A 87 -4.35 3.14 -10.35
C ASP A 87 -2.96 2.51 -10.28
N TRP A 88 -2.70 1.52 -11.13
CA TRP A 88 -1.37 0.96 -11.31
C TRP A 88 -1.14 0.58 -12.77
N SER A 89 0.12 0.64 -13.18
CA SER A 89 0.52 0.31 -14.55
C SER A 89 1.94 -0.22 -14.61
N GLU A 90 2.19 -1.04 -15.63
CA GLU A 90 3.51 -1.53 -15.99
C GLU A 90 3.99 -0.83 -17.26
N THR A 91 5.26 -0.46 -17.29
CA THR A 91 5.95 0.02 -18.49
C THR A 91 7.18 -0.84 -18.77
N ASP A 92 7.87 -0.61 -19.87
CA ASP A 92 9.13 -1.30 -20.18
C ASP A 92 10.23 -1.07 -19.12
N LYS A 93 10.13 0.00 -18.32
CA LYS A 93 11.20 0.44 -17.41
C LYS A 93 10.87 0.25 -15.93
N GLU A 94 9.60 0.21 -15.58
CA GLU A 94 9.17 0.31 -14.18
C GLU A 94 7.71 -0.09 -14.02
N TYR A 95 7.37 -0.39 -12.77
CA TYR A 95 6.02 -0.53 -12.25
C TYR A 95 5.62 0.73 -11.48
N VAL A 96 4.42 1.25 -11.69
CA VAL A 96 3.95 2.49 -11.05
C VAL A 96 2.59 2.28 -10.41
N VAL A 97 2.47 2.58 -9.11
CA VAL A 97 1.18 2.60 -8.41
C VAL A 97 0.94 3.99 -7.86
N LYS A 98 -0.26 4.52 -8.09
CA LYS A 98 -0.70 5.81 -7.61
C LYS A 98 -2.01 5.65 -6.85
N ALA A 99 -2.05 6.11 -5.61
CA ALA A 99 -3.22 5.99 -4.76
C ALA A 99 -3.48 7.28 -3.97
N GLU A 100 -4.75 7.61 -3.75
CA GLU A 100 -5.12 8.67 -2.81
C GLU A 100 -4.73 8.29 -1.38
N LEU A 101 -4.12 9.22 -0.67
CA LEU A 101 -3.79 9.09 0.74
C LEU A 101 -5.02 9.39 1.60
N PRO A 102 -5.25 8.62 2.67
CA PRO A 102 -6.34 8.91 3.59
C PRO A 102 -6.08 10.25 4.30
N GLY A 103 -7.01 11.19 4.23
CA GLY A 103 -6.80 12.58 4.65
C GLY A 103 -6.21 12.77 6.06
N GLN A 104 -6.68 12.02 7.07
CA GLN A 104 -6.14 12.08 8.45
C GLN A 104 -4.84 11.27 8.64
N GLY A 105 -4.54 10.33 7.73
CA GLY A 105 -3.37 9.46 7.79
C GLY A 105 -2.19 9.91 6.91
N LYS A 106 -2.42 10.85 5.98
CA LYS A 106 -1.42 11.23 4.98
C LYS A 106 -0.06 11.68 5.54
N HIS A 107 -0.04 12.29 6.72
CA HIS A 107 1.19 12.79 7.34
C HIS A 107 2.02 11.70 8.04
N SER A 108 1.44 10.53 8.28
CA SER A 108 2.09 9.40 8.94
C SER A 108 2.46 8.28 7.96
N VAL A 109 2.23 8.49 6.66
CA VAL A 109 2.54 7.49 5.63
C VAL A 109 4.03 7.12 5.64
N GLN A 110 4.28 5.83 5.57
CA GLN A 110 5.59 5.21 5.47
C GLN A 110 5.56 4.23 4.30
N VAL A 111 6.66 4.17 3.58
CA VAL A 111 6.90 3.17 2.53
C VAL A 111 8.14 2.39 2.92
N SER A 112 8.02 1.07 2.97
CA SER A 112 9.12 0.16 3.28
C SER A 112 9.17 -1.02 2.33
N VAL A 113 10.35 -1.62 2.20
CA VAL A 113 10.60 -2.82 1.40
C VAL A 113 11.04 -3.92 2.34
N GLU A 114 10.23 -4.96 2.45
CA GLU A 114 10.50 -6.15 3.24
C GLU A 114 11.21 -7.19 2.38
N ASN A 115 12.36 -7.69 2.86
CA ASN A 115 13.15 -8.75 2.21
C ASN A 115 13.46 -8.52 0.71
N GLY A 116 13.37 -7.28 0.23
CA GLY A 116 13.58 -6.90 -1.16
C GLY A 116 12.44 -7.24 -2.13
N ASN A 117 11.35 -7.87 -1.70
CA ASN A 117 10.31 -8.38 -2.59
C ASN A 117 8.87 -8.00 -2.21
N VAL A 118 8.66 -7.29 -1.10
CA VAL A 118 7.33 -6.77 -0.71
C VAL A 118 7.44 -5.28 -0.40
N VAL A 119 6.63 -4.47 -1.07
CA VAL A 119 6.43 -3.06 -0.71
C VAL A 119 5.28 -2.95 0.27
N GLU A 120 5.55 -2.42 1.45
CA GLU A 120 4.54 -2.04 2.42
C GLU A 120 4.29 -0.53 2.35
N VAL A 121 3.03 -0.15 2.23
CA VAL A 121 2.55 1.21 2.50
C VAL A 121 1.76 1.16 3.80
N SER A 122 2.19 1.87 4.83
CA SER A 122 1.49 1.91 6.11
C SER A 122 1.39 3.32 6.69
N GLY A 123 0.45 3.54 7.61
CA GLY A 123 0.29 4.81 8.31
C GLY A 123 -0.75 4.74 9.40
N GLN A 124 -0.77 5.75 10.28
CA GLN A 124 -1.74 5.91 11.35
C GLN A 124 -2.70 7.08 11.06
N TRP A 125 -4.01 6.84 11.10
CA TRP A 125 -5.00 7.92 11.09
C TRP A 125 -5.39 8.38 12.51
N LYS A 126 -5.05 7.58 13.53
CA LYS A 126 -5.32 7.88 14.95
C LYS A 126 -4.03 7.68 15.73
N GLN A 127 -3.50 8.77 16.26
CA GLN A 127 -2.32 8.74 17.13
C GLN A 127 -2.66 7.99 18.43
N ARG A 128 -1.95 6.90 18.73
CA ARG A 128 -2.01 6.23 20.05
C ARG A 128 -1.27 7.08 21.08
N LYS A 129 -1.69 7.00 22.36
CA LYS A 129 -0.93 7.60 23.46
C LYS A 129 0.42 6.87 23.57
N GLU A 130 1.49 7.62 23.78
CA GLU A 130 2.89 7.12 23.90
C GLU A 130 3.10 6.04 24.97
N SER A 131 2.13 5.82 25.87
CA SER A 131 2.20 4.79 26.91
C SER A 131 2.06 3.34 26.39
N ASP A 132 1.69 3.13 25.13
CA ASP A 132 1.66 1.80 24.52
C ASP A 132 3.07 1.44 24.02
N ALA A 133 3.85 0.74 24.83
CA ALA A 133 5.20 0.29 24.49
C ALA A 133 5.28 -0.74 23.33
N LYS A 134 4.13 -1.11 22.75
CA LYS A 134 4.00 -2.12 21.70
C LYS A 134 3.74 -1.47 20.34
N ASP A 135 4.45 -1.90 19.31
CA ASP A 135 4.18 -1.48 17.92
C ASP A 135 2.69 -1.67 17.58
N TRP A 136 2.04 -0.61 17.11
CA TRP A 136 0.62 -0.60 16.73
C TRP A 136 0.31 -1.62 15.63
N ARG A 137 1.32 -1.97 14.81
CA ARG A 137 1.21 -2.97 13.75
C ARG A 137 1.08 -4.39 14.29
N SER A 138 1.46 -4.65 15.54
CA SER A 138 1.46 -5.99 16.18
C SER A 138 0.16 -6.36 16.90
N GLY A 139 -0.91 -5.59 16.69
CA GLY A 139 -2.23 -5.81 17.31
C GLY A 139 -3.34 -5.62 16.29
N HIS A 140 -4.50 -5.11 16.73
CA HIS A 140 -5.58 -4.68 15.85
C HIS A 140 -5.22 -3.38 15.14
N TRP A 141 -4.29 -3.47 14.20
CA TRP A 141 -3.68 -2.32 13.53
C TRP A 141 -4.70 -1.41 12.85
N TRP A 142 -5.79 -2.00 12.32
CA TRP A 142 -6.93 -1.33 11.69
C TRP A 142 -7.72 -0.41 12.63
N GLU A 143 -7.51 -0.46 13.95
CA GLU A 143 -8.15 0.45 14.90
C GLU A 143 -7.49 1.84 14.93
N SER A 144 -6.23 1.92 14.47
CA SER A 144 -5.41 3.14 14.54
C SER A 144 -4.71 3.52 13.24
N GLY A 145 -4.70 2.63 12.25
CA GLY A 145 -3.95 2.84 11.03
C GLY A 145 -4.36 1.90 9.91
N TYR A 146 -3.53 1.89 8.88
CA TYR A 146 -3.76 1.20 7.63
C TYR A 146 -2.45 0.61 7.10
N ALA A 147 -2.60 -0.42 6.28
CA ALA A 147 -1.52 -1.07 5.58
C ALA A 147 -2.00 -1.49 4.19
N ARG A 148 -1.06 -1.57 3.24
CA ARG A 148 -1.17 -2.38 2.04
C ARG A 148 0.19 -2.99 1.75
N ARG A 149 0.24 -4.32 1.61
CA ARG A 149 1.46 -5.05 1.21
C ARG A 149 1.30 -5.54 -0.23
N LEU A 150 2.26 -5.18 -1.07
CA LEU A 150 2.28 -5.49 -2.50
C LEU A 150 3.51 -6.32 -2.82
N GLU A 151 3.32 -7.49 -3.39
CA GLU A 151 4.41 -8.33 -3.87
C GLU A 151 5.02 -7.72 -5.13
N LEU A 152 6.35 -7.67 -5.17
CA LEU A 152 7.10 -7.21 -6.31
C LEU A 152 7.28 -8.35 -7.33
N PRO A 153 7.14 -8.07 -8.63
CA PRO A 153 7.48 -9.02 -9.68
C PRO A 153 8.97 -9.41 -9.62
N GLU A 154 9.33 -10.58 -10.14
CA GLU A 154 10.71 -11.08 -10.09
C GLU A 154 11.73 -10.15 -10.76
N ASN A 155 11.31 -9.44 -11.80
CA ASN A 155 12.16 -8.50 -12.54
C ASN A 155 12.15 -7.08 -11.93
N ALA A 156 11.52 -6.84 -10.78
CA ALA A 156 11.55 -5.55 -10.11
C ALA A 156 12.87 -5.34 -9.35
N ASP A 157 13.36 -4.10 -9.32
CA ASP A 157 14.47 -3.67 -8.48
C ASP A 157 13.93 -3.08 -7.17
N GLY A 158 13.72 -3.94 -6.19
CA GLY A 158 13.21 -3.55 -4.88
C GLY A 158 14.13 -2.61 -4.08
N ARG A 159 15.38 -2.38 -4.51
CA ARG A 159 16.34 -1.52 -3.81
C ARG A 159 16.27 -0.06 -4.24
N ASN A 160 15.81 0.19 -5.46
CA ASN A 160 15.78 1.52 -6.07
C ASN A 160 14.36 2.09 -6.21
N ILE A 161 13.46 1.68 -5.31
CA ILE A 161 12.08 2.18 -5.29
C ILE A 161 12.07 3.65 -4.88
N GLU A 162 11.27 4.44 -5.59
CA GLU A 162 11.02 5.83 -5.28
C GLU A 162 9.56 6.02 -4.86
N ALA A 163 9.33 6.85 -3.84
CA ALA A 163 7.99 7.19 -3.38
C ALA A 163 7.81 8.70 -3.27
N TYR A 164 6.65 9.20 -3.66
CA TYR A 164 6.34 10.63 -3.71
C TYR A 164 4.93 10.92 -3.21
N ILE A 165 4.78 12.00 -2.45
CA ILE A 165 3.49 12.65 -2.20
C ILE A 165 3.30 13.74 -3.26
N ILE A 166 2.18 13.69 -3.97
CA ILE A 166 1.81 14.62 -5.02
C ILE A 166 0.56 15.39 -4.59
N ASP A 167 0.65 16.72 -4.62
CA ASP A 167 -0.42 17.68 -4.27
C ASP A 167 -1.04 17.43 -2.89
N ASP A 168 -0.26 16.86 -1.96
CA ASP A 168 -0.69 16.45 -0.61
C ASP A 168 -1.91 15.50 -0.60
N ILE A 169 -2.20 14.86 -1.73
CA ILE A 169 -3.38 14.01 -1.97
C ILE A 169 -2.95 12.61 -2.37
N PHE A 170 -2.01 12.46 -3.31
CA PHE A 170 -1.66 11.16 -3.87
C PHE A 170 -0.30 10.67 -3.37
N LEU A 171 -0.21 9.37 -3.10
CA LEU A 171 1.04 8.63 -3.04
C LEU A 171 1.31 8.02 -4.41
N GLU A 172 2.50 8.26 -4.95
CA GLU A 172 3.03 7.60 -6.14
C GLU A 172 4.25 6.78 -5.75
N ILE A 173 4.26 5.49 -6.07
CA ILE A 173 5.40 4.60 -5.89
C ILE A 173 5.84 4.12 -7.26
N ARG A 174 7.14 4.24 -7.53
CA ARG A 174 7.79 3.87 -8.77
C ARG A 174 8.84 2.82 -8.45
N ILE A 175 8.71 1.65 -9.08
CA ILE A 175 9.56 0.50 -8.84
C ILE A 175 10.27 0.21 -10.17
N PRO A 176 11.55 0.56 -10.30
CA PRO A 176 12.31 0.25 -11.50
C PRO A 176 12.32 -1.25 -11.77
N LYS A 177 12.40 -1.64 -13.04
CA LYS A 177 12.76 -3.01 -13.42
C LYS A 177 14.26 -3.17 -13.24
N SER A 178 14.68 -4.31 -12.72
CA SER A 178 16.06 -4.74 -12.71
C SER A 178 16.59 -4.68 -14.13
N THR A 179 17.64 -3.88 -14.37
CA THR A 179 18.34 -3.97 -15.64
C THR A 179 18.93 -5.36 -15.70
N THR A 180 18.42 -6.21 -16.59
CA THR A 180 19.03 -7.52 -16.87
C THR A 180 20.49 -7.24 -17.20
N GLY A 181 21.37 -7.50 -16.24
CA GLY A 181 22.79 -7.52 -16.46
C GLY A 181 23.03 -8.62 -17.48
N ASP A 182 23.45 -8.20 -18.67
CA ASP A 182 24.18 -9.00 -19.63
C ASP A 182 25.32 -9.71 -18.88
N ASN A 183 25.06 -10.91 -18.37
CA ASN A 183 26.10 -11.84 -17.94
C ASN A 183 26.73 -12.41 -19.22
N SER A 184 27.43 -11.56 -19.95
CA SER A 184 28.42 -12.02 -20.91
C SER A 184 29.58 -12.61 -20.11
N GLU A 185 29.76 -13.92 -20.29
CA GLU A 185 30.92 -14.71 -19.90
C GLU A 185 32.20 -13.89 -19.89
N HIS A 186 32.88 -13.78 -18.75
CA HIS A 186 34.31 -13.49 -18.73
C HIS A 186 35.00 -14.41 -17.72
N ALA A 187 35.90 -15.22 -18.30
CA ALA A 187 36.91 -16.13 -17.75
C ALA A 187 36.47 -17.57 -17.44
#